data_AF-A0A849WXT2-F1
#
_entry.id   AF-A0A849WXT2-F1
#
_cell.length_a   1.000
_cell.length_b   1.000
_cell.length_c   1.000
_cell.angle_alpha   90.00
_cell.angle_beta   90.00
_cell.angle_gamma   90.00
#
_symmetry.space_group_name_H-M   'P 1'
#
loop_
_entity.id
_entity.type
_entity.pdbx_description
1 polymer ?
#
loop_
_entity_poly.entity_id
_entity_poly.type
_entity_poly.pdbx_seq_one_letter_code
_entity_poly.pdbx_strand_id
1 'polypeptide(L)'
;MLKHVVIFSLIAVQVVFAIEGDVSKVVKLANTVKRVAFASEASQENIDEAEAKLREVIELLTSQSSSSGGGGSSQGEFGSCYDFAYQKYYISLSSSNAADKASAVCKVGIDLEVAKFLYEKYYISLSAVNAMDKAAKGAEKGSRGKLQMIKYMYEKYYISLNSANAADKAVEGASKLKKNGQGCIEKLYASYYVSQSAANAMNSAVTSCAK
;
A
#
# COMPACT_ATOMS: atom_id res chain seq x y z
N MET A 1 -25.44 -38.58 8.44
CA MET A 1 -25.79 -38.06 7.10
C MET A 1 -26.46 -36.68 7.09
N LEU A 2 -27.09 -36.21 8.19
CA LEU A 2 -27.69 -34.87 8.25
C LEU A 2 -26.69 -33.68 8.34
N LYS A 3 -25.41 -33.93 8.65
CA LYS A 3 -24.42 -32.88 8.93
C LYS A 3 -23.69 -32.32 7.69
N HIS A 4 -23.65 -33.06 6.58
CA HIS A 4 -22.99 -32.60 5.34
C HIS A 4 -23.88 -31.70 4.48
N VAL A 5 -25.20 -31.74 4.70
CA VAL A 5 -26.17 -30.90 3.97
C VAL A 5 -26.12 -29.44 4.43
N VAL A 6 -25.77 -29.18 5.70
CA VAL A 6 -25.75 -27.81 6.25
C VAL A 6 -24.57 -26.99 5.70
N ILE A 7 -23.42 -27.62 5.46
CA ILE A 7 -22.22 -26.92 4.95
C ILE A 7 -22.39 -26.60 3.45
N PHE A 8 -22.91 -27.53 2.66
CA PHE A 8 -23.22 -27.26 1.25
C PHE A 8 -24.37 -26.27 1.07
N SER A 9 -25.36 -26.29 1.97
CA SER A 9 -26.47 -25.32 1.94
C SER A 9 -26.04 -23.90 2.30
N LEU A 10 -24.99 -23.70 3.10
CA LEU A 10 -24.48 -22.36 3.40
C LEU A 10 -23.67 -21.76 2.25
N ILE A 11 -22.99 -22.60 1.48
CA ILE A 11 -22.20 -22.17 0.31
C ILE A 11 -23.14 -21.88 -0.87
N ALA A 12 -24.20 -22.67 -1.07
CA ALA A 12 -25.15 -22.46 -2.17
C ALA A 12 -26.04 -21.22 -2.00
N VAL A 13 -26.34 -20.79 -0.77
CA VAL A 13 -27.25 -19.65 -0.53
C VAL A 13 -26.57 -18.27 -0.68
N GLN A 14 -25.25 -18.19 -0.78
CA GLN A 14 -24.55 -16.90 -0.92
C GLN A 14 -24.00 -16.58 -2.32
N VAL A 15 -24.15 -17.48 -3.30
CA VAL A 15 -23.74 -17.20 -4.69
C VAL A 15 -24.70 -16.23 -5.41
N VAL A 16 -25.85 -15.89 -4.81
CA VAL A 16 -26.83 -14.96 -5.41
C VAL A 16 -26.54 -13.48 -5.10
N PHE A 17 -25.54 -13.15 -4.28
CA PHE A 17 -25.17 -11.75 -3.99
C PHE A 17 -23.79 -11.40 -4.55
N ALA A 18 -23.61 -11.60 -5.86
CA ALA A 18 -22.48 -11.08 -6.63
C ALA A 18 -22.90 -9.93 -7.57
N ILE A 19 -23.85 -9.10 -7.12
CA ILE A 19 -24.16 -7.82 -7.76
C ILE A 19 -23.80 -6.75 -6.74
N GLU A 20 -22.60 -6.21 -6.90
CA GLU A 20 -21.93 -5.10 -6.19
C GLU A 20 -20.55 -5.52 -5.66
N GLY A 21 -19.52 -5.17 -6.45
CA GLY A 21 -18.12 -5.56 -6.31
C GLY A 21 -17.42 -5.00 -5.07
N ASP A 22 -17.81 -5.48 -3.89
CA ASP A 22 -17.11 -5.18 -2.65
C ASP A 22 -16.13 -6.32 -2.31
N VAL A 23 -14.90 -6.19 -2.81
CA VAL A 23 -13.76 -7.07 -2.52
C VAL A 23 -13.57 -7.23 -0.99
N SER A 24 -13.97 -6.25 -0.18
CA SER A 24 -13.94 -6.36 1.28
C SER A 24 -14.87 -7.45 1.82
N LYS A 25 -16.00 -7.73 1.16
CA LYS A 25 -16.93 -8.81 1.53
C LYS A 25 -16.33 -10.17 1.18
N VAL A 26 -15.64 -10.28 0.05
CA VAL A 26 -14.96 -11.51 -0.38
C VAL A 26 -13.81 -11.86 0.56
N VAL A 27 -12.99 -10.87 0.95
CA VAL A 27 -11.92 -11.05 1.94
C VAL A 27 -12.48 -11.43 3.32
N LYS A 28 -13.57 -10.79 3.77
CA LYS A 28 -14.24 -11.17 5.02
C LYS A 28 -14.83 -12.57 4.97
N LEU A 29 -15.35 -12.99 3.82
CA LEU A 29 -15.84 -14.34 3.59
C LEU A 29 -14.69 -15.34 3.63
N ALA A 30 -13.58 -15.06 2.95
CA ALA A 30 -12.36 -15.87 2.98
C ALA A 30 -11.83 -16.09 4.41
N ASN A 31 -11.77 -15.01 5.20
CA ASN A 31 -11.34 -15.07 6.60
C ASN A 31 -12.35 -15.81 7.49
N THR A 32 -13.64 -15.71 7.19
CA THR A 32 -14.70 -16.45 7.89
C THR A 32 -14.63 -17.94 7.59
N VAL A 33 -14.42 -18.31 6.32
CA VAL A 33 -14.23 -19.70 5.89
C VAL A 33 -13.00 -20.30 6.55
N LYS A 34 -11.86 -19.58 6.58
CA LYS A 34 -10.64 -20.05 7.26
C LYS A 34 -10.83 -20.26 8.76
N ARG A 35 -11.52 -19.33 9.44
CA ARG A 35 -11.80 -19.43 10.88
C ARG A 35 -12.77 -20.56 11.20
N VAL A 36 -13.82 -20.74 10.39
CA VAL A 36 -14.78 -21.84 10.55
C VAL A 36 -14.10 -23.17 10.26
N ALA A 37 -13.25 -23.24 9.23
CA ALA A 37 -12.47 -24.41 8.88
C ALA A 37 -11.50 -24.85 9.98
N PHE A 38 -10.85 -23.90 10.68
CA PHE A 38 -10.00 -24.19 11.84
C PHE A 38 -10.78 -24.60 13.10
N ALA A 39 -12.01 -24.12 13.26
CA ALA A 39 -12.88 -24.45 14.39
C ALA A 39 -13.70 -25.74 14.17
N SER A 40 -13.91 -26.11 12.91
CA SER A 40 -14.45 -27.40 12.52
C SER A 40 -13.31 -28.41 12.41
N GLU A 41 -13.51 -29.66 12.80
CA GLU A 41 -12.59 -30.77 12.49
C GLU A 41 -12.60 -31.12 10.99
N ALA A 42 -12.53 -30.11 10.11
CA ALA A 42 -12.48 -30.29 8.67
C ALA A 42 -11.15 -30.93 8.30
N SER A 43 -11.18 -31.92 7.39
CA SER A 43 -9.97 -32.51 6.84
C SER A 43 -9.14 -31.43 6.12
N GLN A 44 -7.81 -31.54 6.20
CA GLN A 44 -6.88 -30.61 5.54
C GLN A 44 -7.19 -30.44 4.05
N GLU A 45 -7.63 -31.52 3.40
CA GLU A 45 -8.07 -31.56 2.00
C GLU A 45 -9.22 -30.56 1.71
N ASN A 46 -10.22 -30.46 2.60
CA ASN A 46 -11.33 -29.52 2.43
C ASN A 46 -10.88 -28.06 2.66
N ILE A 47 -9.84 -27.84 3.48
CA ILE A 47 -9.25 -26.52 3.72
C ILE A 47 -8.47 -26.08 2.48
N ASP A 48 -7.69 -26.98 1.90
CA ASP A 48 -6.89 -26.73 0.70
C ASP A 48 -7.81 -26.47 -0.51
N GLU A 49 -8.92 -27.22 -0.64
CA GLU A 49 -9.94 -26.98 -1.69
C GLU A 49 -10.63 -25.62 -1.51
N ALA A 50 -10.97 -25.23 -0.28
CA ALA A 50 -11.58 -23.93 0.00
C ALA A 50 -10.60 -22.78 -0.29
N GLU A 51 -9.31 -22.95 0.03
CA GLU A 51 -8.28 -21.97 -0.30
C GLU A 51 -8.08 -21.86 -1.82
N ALA A 52 -8.06 -22.97 -2.55
CA ALA A 52 -7.96 -23.00 -4.00
C ALA A 52 -9.13 -22.25 -4.66
N LYS A 53 -10.37 -22.50 -4.21
CA LYS A 53 -11.56 -21.80 -4.72
C LYS A 53 -11.57 -20.31 -4.39
N LEU A 54 -11.09 -19.93 -3.21
CA LEU A 54 -10.96 -18.51 -2.85
C LEU A 54 -9.90 -17.80 -3.70
N ARG A 55 -8.78 -18.47 -4.01
CA ARG A 55 -7.77 -17.96 -4.94
C ARG A 55 -8.33 -17.81 -6.34
N GLU A 56 -9.07 -18.80 -6.83
CA GLU A 56 -9.75 -18.75 -8.13
C GLU A 56 -10.76 -17.59 -8.20
N VAL A 57 -11.56 -17.38 -7.14
CA VAL A 57 -12.51 -16.24 -7.09
C VAL A 57 -11.79 -14.90 -7.06
N ILE A 58 -10.70 -14.77 -6.29
CA ILE A 58 -9.86 -13.56 -6.30
C ILE A 58 -9.26 -13.34 -7.69
N GLU A 59 -8.76 -14.40 -8.33
CA GLU A 59 -8.19 -14.33 -9.67
C GLU A 59 -9.24 -13.98 -10.72
N LEU A 60 -10.47 -14.48 -10.64
CA LEU A 60 -11.57 -14.12 -11.54
C LEU A 60 -12.00 -12.66 -11.36
N LEU A 61 -12.08 -12.18 -10.13
CA LEU A 61 -12.35 -10.77 -9.83
C LEU A 61 -11.21 -9.85 -10.32
N THR A 62 -9.97 -10.36 -10.32
CA THR A 62 -8.78 -9.60 -10.76
C THR A 62 -8.54 -9.71 -12.27
N SER A 63 -8.88 -10.82 -12.91
CA SER A 63 -8.67 -11.12 -14.34
C SER A 63 -9.82 -10.62 -15.23
N GLN A 64 -11.05 -10.52 -14.72
CA GLN A 64 -12.10 -9.73 -15.37
C GLN A 64 -11.74 -8.23 -15.47
N SER A 65 -10.75 -7.78 -14.70
CA SER A 65 -10.23 -6.42 -14.78
C SER A 65 -9.20 -6.23 -15.92
N SER A 66 -8.76 -7.32 -16.57
CA SER A 66 -7.70 -7.30 -17.59
C SER A 66 -8.21 -7.21 -19.04
N SER A 67 -9.53 -7.25 -19.26
CA SER A 67 -10.13 -7.39 -20.59
C SER A 67 -11.26 -6.39 -20.86
N SER A 68 -11.05 -5.11 -20.57
CA SER A 68 -11.87 -4.05 -21.16
C SER A 68 -11.11 -2.73 -21.16
N GLY A 69 -10.74 -2.30 -22.37
CA GLY A 69 -10.14 -1.00 -22.59
C GLY A 69 -11.07 0.15 -22.22
N GLY A 70 -10.47 1.21 -21.70
CA GLY A 70 -11.02 2.56 -21.73
C GLY A 70 -12.04 2.92 -20.65
N GLY A 71 -11.57 3.59 -19.60
CA GLY A 71 -12.40 4.56 -18.85
C GLY A 71 -12.31 4.52 -17.33
N GLY A 72 -11.61 5.50 -16.73
CA GLY A 72 -12.03 6.11 -15.47
C GLY A 72 -11.55 5.52 -14.14
N SER A 73 -10.25 5.71 -13.84
CA SER A 73 -9.70 6.15 -12.55
C SER A 73 -10.45 5.78 -11.26
N SER A 74 -10.22 4.59 -10.71
CA SER A 74 -10.19 4.33 -9.23
C SER A 74 -10.02 2.84 -8.89
N GLN A 75 -10.56 1.93 -9.70
CA GLN A 75 -10.47 0.48 -9.41
C GLN A 75 -9.08 -0.13 -9.70
N GLY A 76 -8.43 0.26 -10.80
CA GLY A 76 -7.08 -0.23 -11.13
C GLY A 76 -5.98 0.27 -10.17
N GLU A 77 -6.15 1.47 -9.64
CA GLU A 77 -5.23 2.05 -8.65
C GLU A 77 -5.40 1.36 -7.28
N PHE A 78 -6.63 1.04 -6.89
CA PHE A 78 -6.89 0.29 -5.66
C PHE A 78 -6.30 -1.12 -5.71
N GLY A 79 -6.53 -1.86 -6.80
CA GLY A 79 -5.98 -3.22 -6.97
C GLY A 79 -4.46 -3.24 -6.91
N SER A 80 -3.81 -2.36 -7.68
CA SER A 80 -2.33 -2.25 -7.70
C SER A 80 -1.76 -1.84 -6.34
N CYS A 81 -2.45 -0.96 -5.61
CA CYS A 81 -2.07 -0.61 -4.25
C CYS A 81 -2.23 -1.79 -3.30
N TYR A 82 -3.37 -2.48 -3.37
CA TYR A 82 -3.71 -3.58 -2.49
C TYR A 82 -2.70 -4.71 -2.63
N ASP A 83 -2.38 -5.11 -3.86
CA ASP A 83 -1.42 -6.19 -4.14
C ASP A 83 -0.04 -5.84 -3.57
N PHE A 84 0.42 -4.61 -3.81
CA PHE A 84 1.69 -4.13 -3.26
C PHE A 84 1.68 -4.15 -1.73
N ALA A 85 0.69 -3.53 -1.09
CA ALA A 85 0.59 -3.43 0.36
C ALA A 85 0.44 -4.81 1.02
N TYR A 86 -0.40 -5.67 0.45
CA TYR A 86 -0.61 -7.04 0.91
C TYR A 86 0.70 -7.82 0.91
N GLN A 87 1.44 -7.82 -0.21
CA GLN A 87 2.73 -8.49 -0.30
C GLN A 87 3.71 -8.01 0.79
N LYS A 88 3.72 -6.70 1.09
CA LYS A 88 4.64 -6.17 2.12
C LYS A 88 4.19 -6.51 3.54
N TYR A 89 2.89 -6.43 3.83
CA TYR A 89 2.36 -6.82 5.14
C TYR A 89 2.47 -8.32 5.40
N TYR A 90 2.28 -9.15 4.38
CA TYR A 90 2.31 -10.60 4.48
C TYR A 90 3.70 -11.17 4.86
N ILE A 91 4.77 -10.39 4.69
CA ILE A 91 6.12 -10.76 5.17
C ILE A 91 6.13 -11.02 6.69
N SER A 92 5.28 -10.34 7.47
CA SER A 92 5.32 -10.41 8.94
C SER A 92 3.96 -10.58 9.61
N LEU A 93 2.86 -10.51 8.86
CA LEU A 93 1.51 -10.68 9.36
C LEU A 93 0.86 -11.94 8.78
N SER A 94 -0.14 -12.47 9.49
CA SER A 94 -1.01 -13.49 8.93
C SER A 94 -1.75 -12.96 7.70
N SER A 95 -2.15 -13.86 6.79
CA SER A 95 -2.90 -13.50 5.57
C SER A 95 -4.10 -12.60 5.84
N SER A 96 -4.91 -12.91 6.86
CA SER A 96 -6.07 -12.09 7.27
C SER A 96 -5.66 -10.68 7.68
N ASN A 97 -4.66 -10.55 8.56
CA ASN A 97 -4.22 -9.25 9.07
C ASN A 97 -3.54 -8.41 7.97
N ALA A 98 -2.80 -9.06 7.07
CA ALA A 98 -2.19 -8.42 5.92
C ALA A 98 -3.25 -7.87 4.95
N ALA A 99 -4.31 -8.65 4.67
CA ALA A 99 -5.42 -8.23 3.82
C ALA A 99 -6.20 -7.05 4.43
N ASP A 100 -6.51 -7.11 5.73
CA ASP A 100 -7.23 -6.04 6.41
C ASP A 100 -6.43 -4.73 6.41
N LYS A 101 -5.12 -4.79 6.70
CA LYS A 101 -4.24 -3.61 6.64
C LYS A 101 -4.06 -3.08 5.22
N ALA A 102 -3.82 -3.95 4.23
CA ALA A 102 -3.68 -3.56 2.83
C ALA A 102 -4.93 -2.83 2.33
N SER A 103 -6.12 -3.37 2.63
CA SER A 103 -7.40 -2.71 2.31
C SER A 103 -7.51 -1.33 2.97
N ALA A 104 -7.15 -1.22 4.26
CA ALA A 104 -7.23 0.04 5.00
C ALA A 104 -6.32 1.13 4.40
N VAL A 105 -5.06 0.81 4.07
CA VAL A 105 -4.14 1.82 3.50
C VAL A 105 -4.49 2.20 2.07
N CYS A 106 -5.07 1.29 1.28
CA CYS A 106 -5.41 1.61 -0.11
C CYS A 106 -6.73 2.38 -0.25
N LYS A 107 -7.64 2.27 0.73
CA LYS A 107 -8.88 3.05 0.77
C LYS A 107 -8.67 4.56 0.88
N VAL A 108 -7.56 5.02 1.45
CA VAL A 108 -7.29 6.46 1.58
C VAL A 108 -6.72 7.10 0.31
N GLY A 109 -6.45 6.30 -0.73
CA GLY A 109 -5.93 6.77 -2.01
C GLY A 109 -4.49 7.27 -1.90
N ILE A 110 -3.53 6.36 -1.74
CA ILE A 110 -2.11 6.70 -1.72
C ILE A 110 -1.54 6.78 -3.14
N ASP A 111 -0.49 7.59 -3.32
CA ASP A 111 0.33 7.55 -4.53
C ASP A 111 1.24 6.32 -4.51
N LEU A 112 0.90 5.31 -5.33
CA LEU A 112 1.57 4.01 -5.31
C LEU A 112 3.08 4.11 -5.58
N GLU A 113 3.50 5.00 -6.48
CA GLU A 113 4.92 5.12 -6.84
C GLU A 113 5.72 5.81 -5.73
N VAL A 114 5.10 6.76 -5.02
CA VAL A 114 5.68 7.32 -3.79
C VAL A 114 5.75 6.26 -2.69
N ALA A 115 4.69 5.46 -2.52
CA ALA A 115 4.65 4.40 -1.51
C ALA A 115 5.73 3.33 -1.74
N LYS A 116 5.93 2.89 -2.99
CA LYS A 116 6.99 1.94 -3.36
C LYS A 116 8.38 2.47 -3.00
N PHE A 117 8.68 3.70 -3.42
CA PHE A 117 9.95 4.34 -3.12
C PHE A 117 10.18 4.45 -1.61
N LEU A 118 9.18 4.97 -0.88
CA LEU A 118 9.30 5.16 0.57
C LEU A 118 9.44 3.82 1.30
N TYR A 119 8.71 2.79 0.89
CA TYR A 119 8.84 1.45 1.49
C TYR A 119 10.27 0.96 1.40
N GLU A 120 10.90 1.04 0.23
CA GLU A 120 12.30 0.63 0.06
C GLU A 120 13.24 1.38 1.01
N LYS A 121 13.01 2.68 1.22
CA LYS A 121 13.86 3.49 2.10
C LYS A 121 13.62 3.18 3.57
N TYR A 122 12.36 3.01 3.97
CA TYR A 122 12.02 2.67 5.35
C TYR A 122 12.43 1.24 5.73
N TYR A 123 12.32 0.29 4.80
CA TYR A 123 12.61 -1.13 5.05
C TYR A 123 14.10 -1.41 5.32
N ILE A 124 14.99 -0.48 4.97
CA ILE A 124 16.43 -0.55 5.33
C ILE A 124 16.63 -0.61 6.86
N SER A 125 15.76 0.02 7.64
CA SER A 125 15.93 0.15 9.10
C SER A 125 14.69 -0.19 9.91
N LEU A 126 13.56 -0.52 9.28
CA LEU A 126 12.29 -0.82 9.94
C LEU A 126 11.79 -2.21 9.53
N SER A 127 10.91 -2.80 10.34
CA SER A 127 10.18 -4.03 9.96
C SER A 127 9.29 -3.79 8.74
N ALA A 128 8.92 -4.85 8.01
CA ALA A 128 8.07 -4.74 6.83
C ALA A 128 6.75 -4.01 7.11
N VAL A 129 6.14 -4.28 8.27
CA VAL A 129 4.90 -3.63 8.71
C VAL A 129 5.12 -2.14 8.96
N ASN A 130 6.13 -1.77 9.73
CA ASN A 130 6.41 -0.37 10.07
C ASN A 130 6.86 0.43 8.83
N ALA A 131 7.62 -0.20 7.95
CA ALA A 131 8.04 0.40 6.68
C ALA A 131 6.84 0.68 5.78
N MET A 132 5.92 -0.28 5.65
CA MET A 132 4.72 -0.11 4.83
C MET A 132 3.74 0.91 5.44
N ASP A 133 3.53 0.88 6.76
CA ASP A 133 2.68 1.88 7.45
C ASP A 133 3.22 3.31 7.23
N LYS A 134 4.53 3.51 7.39
CA LYS A 134 5.15 4.82 7.13
C LYS A 134 5.12 5.21 5.65
N ALA A 135 5.38 4.27 4.75
CA ALA A 135 5.35 4.51 3.31
C ALA A 135 3.95 4.93 2.84
N ALA A 136 2.90 4.25 3.30
CA ALA A 136 1.52 4.59 3.00
C ALA A 136 1.19 6.02 3.48
N LYS A 137 1.52 6.33 4.74
CA LYS A 137 1.31 7.68 5.32
C LYS A 137 2.07 8.76 4.54
N GLY A 138 3.32 8.49 4.16
CA GLY A 138 4.13 9.44 3.40
C GLY A 138 3.70 9.61 1.94
N ALA A 139 2.89 8.68 1.41
CA ALA A 139 2.36 8.71 0.05
C ALA A 139 0.94 9.31 -0.06
N GLU A 140 0.42 9.88 1.02
CA GLU A 140 -0.89 10.55 1.03
C GLU A 140 -0.92 11.84 0.17
N LYS A 141 -2.05 12.54 0.17
CA LYS A 141 -2.37 13.71 -0.67
C LYS A 141 -1.25 14.76 -0.75
N GLY A 142 -0.52 14.99 0.34
CA GLY A 142 0.59 15.97 0.40
C GLY A 142 1.79 15.64 -0.50
N SER A 143 1.98 14.37 -0.83
CA SER A 143 3.12 13.85 -1.60
C SER A 143 2.76 13.42 -3.01
N ARG A 144 1.46 13.40 -3.35
CA ARG A 144 0.97 12.91 -4.64
C ARG A 144 1.57 13.69 -5.82
N GLY A 145 2.16 12.97 -6.76
CA GLY A 145 2.81 13.52 -7.94
C GLY A 145 4.12 14.27 -7.63
N LYS A 146 4.72 14.07 -6.45
CA LYS A 146 5.98 14.70 -6.04
C LYS A 146 7.13 13.69 -5.92
N LEU A 147 7.02 12.52 -6.56
CA LEU A 147 8.03 11.47 -6.46
C LEU A 147 9.45 11.95 -6.75
N GLN A 148 9.67 12.70 -7.84
CA GLN A 148 11.01 13.18 -8.20
C GLN A 148 11.57 14.16 -7.17
N MET A 149 10.70 15.01 -6.61
CA MET A 149 11.05 15.93 -5.52
C MET A 149 11.44 15.18 -4.25
N ILE A 150 10.65 14.16 -3.89
CA ILE A 150 10.93 13.32 -2.73
C ILE A 150 12.25 12.55 -2.91
N LYS A 151 12.51 12.01 -4.11
CA LYS A 151 13.79 11.36 -4.44
C LYS A 151 14.97 12.31 -4.28
N TYR A 152 14.86 13.50 -4.88
CA TYR A 152 15.90 14.52 -4.79
C TYR A 152 16.18 14.93 -3.33
N MET A 153 15.14 15.24 -2.57
CA MET A 153 15.27 15.60 -1.15
C MET A 153 15.87 14.45 -0.34
N TYR A 154 15.40 13.22 -0.54
CA TYR A 154 15.91 12.03 0.14
C TYR A 154 17.42 11.89 -0.07
N GLU A 155 17.89 11.99 -1.32
CA GLU A 155 19.32 11.88 -1.63
C GLU A 155 20.16 12.91 -0.87
N LYS A 156 19.66 14.15 -0.72
CA LYS A 156 20.40 15.19 0.00
C LYS A 156 20.33 14.98 1.52
N TYR A 157 19.17 14.61 2.05
CA TYR A 157 19.04 14.31 3.48
C TYR A 157 19.87 13.08 3.89
N TYR A 158 19.94 12.06 3.04
CA TYR A 158 20.65 10.81 3.31
C TYR A 158 22.18 10.97 3.40
N ILE A 159 22.74 12.08 2.91
CA ILE A 159 24.17 12.40 3.11
C ILE A 159 24.52 12.51 4.60
N SER A 160 23.57 12.96 5.43
CA SER A 160 23.82 13.23 6.86
C SER A 160 22.84 12.56 7.83
N LEU A 161 21.80 11.90 7.32
CA LEU A 161 20.75 11.24 8.11
C LEU A 161 20.68 9.76 7.75
N ASN A 162 20.15 8.94 8.67
CA ASN A 162 19.80 7.56 8.34
C ASN A 162 18.62 7.50 7.34
N SER A 163 18.43 6.33 6.71
CA SER A 163 17.44 6.15 5.63
C SER A 163 16.01 6.55 6.03
N ALA A 164 15.54 6.11 7.20
CA ALA A 164 14.20 6.43 7.66
C ALA A 164 14.02 7.94 7.96
N ASN A 165 15.00 8.57 8.61
CA ASN A 165 14.96 10.00 8.91
C ASN A 165 15.06 10.85 7.64
N ALA A 166 15.85 10.41 6.65
CA ALA A 166 15.93 11.06 5.34
C ALA A 166 14.62 10.98 4.57
N ALA A 167 13.95 9.82 4.59
CA ALA A 167 12.63 9.64 3.99
C ALA A 167 11.56 10.49 4.69
N ASP A 168 11.53 10.50 6.03
CA ASP A 168 10.62 11.35 6.82
C ASP A 168 10.81 12.84 6.46
N LYS A 169 12.06 13.31 6.40
CA LYS A 169 12.38 14.70 6.04
C LYS A 169 12.05 15.04 4.60
N ALA A 170 12.27 14.12 3.66
CA ALA A 170 11.93 14.32 2.26
C ALA A 170 10.41 14.46 2.06
N VAL A 171 9.61 13.63 2.72
CA VAL A 171 8.14 13.72 2.69
C VAL A 171 7.67 15.02 3.37
N GLU A 172 8.22 15.34 4.55
CA GLU A 172 7.90 16.58 5.27
C GLU A 172 8.19 17.81 4.40
N GLY A 173 9.35 17.86 3.76
CA GLY A 173 9.75 18.95 2.87
C GLY A 173 8.87 19.04 1.63
N ALA A 174 8.65 17.92 0.93
CA ALA A 174 7.82 17.88 -0.27
C ALA A 174 6.37 18.30 0.02
N SER A 175 5.82 17.95 1.19
CA SER A 175 4.46 18.32 1.58
C SER A 175 4.24 19.83 1.64
N LYS A 176 5.28 20.61 1.97
CA LYS A 176 5.25 22.08 2.09
C LYS A 176 5.33 22.81 0.74
N LEU A 177 5.66 22.10 -0.33
CA LEU A 177 5.95 22.69 -1.64
C LEU A 177 4.85 22.43 -2.66
N LYS A 178 4.77 23.29 -3.68
CA LYS A 178 3.92 23.07 -4.85
C LYS A 178 4.52 21.98 -5.75
N LYS A 179 3.71 21.29 -6.56
CA LYS A 179 4.17 20.21 -7.44
C LYS A 179 5.29 20.64 -8.40
N ASN A 180 5.26 21.88 -8.86
CA ASN A 180 6.27 22.49 -9.74
C ASN A 180 7.46 23.13 -8.97
N GLY A 181 7.58 22.89 -7.67
CA GLY A 181 8.63 23.47 -6.83
C GLY A 181 10.05 22.94 -7.10
N GLN A 182 10.20 21.90 -7.93
CA GLN A 182 11.47 21.19 -8.14
C GLN A 182 12.65 22.12 -8.43
N GLY A 183 12.53 22.96 -9.47
CA GLY A 183 13.61 23.84 -9.90
C GLY A 183 14.01 24.89 -8.85
N CYS A 184 13.07 25.31 -8.00
CA CYS A 184 13.39 26.21 -6.89
C CYS A 184 14.31 25.53 -5.87
N ILE A 185 13.96 24.29 -5.49
CA ILE A 185 14.69 23.55 -4.45
C ILE A 185 16.08 23.20 -4.96
N GLU A 186 16.21 22.74 -6.19
CA GLU A 186 17.50 22.38 -6.80
C GLU A 186 18.45 23.58 -6.84
N LYS A 187 17.94 24.75 -7.27
CA LYS A 187 18.72 25.99 -7.33
C LYS A 187 19.15 26.46 -5.95
N LEU A 188 18.22 26.53 -4.99
CA LEU A 188 18.52 27.05 -3.66
C LEU A 188 19.36 26.08 -2.83
N TYR A 189 19.17 24.77 -2.97
CA TYR A 189 20.01 23.78 -2.31
C TYR A 189 21.47 23.95 -2.71
N ALA A 190 21.76 24.06 -4.01
CA ALA A 190 23.13 24.25 -4.49
C ALA A 190 23.78 25.51 -3.89
N SER A 191 23.03 26.60 -3.73
CA SER A 191 23.52 27.82 -3.09
C SER A 191 23.76 27.67 -1.59
N TYR A 192 22.86 27.02 -0.85
CA TYR A 192 23.00 26.86 0.60
C TYR A 192 24.04 25.80 0.98
N TYR A 193 24.23 24.78 0.15
CA TYR A 193 25.17 23.69 0.42
C TYR A 193 26.64 24.12 0.43
N VAL A 194 26.96 25.29 -0.14
CA VAL A 194 28.31 25.86 -0.08
C VAL A 194 28.75 26.19 1.35
N SER A 195 27.79 26.51 2.25
CA SER A 195 28.09 26.97 3.61
C SER A 195 27.33 26.24 4.72
N GLN A 196 26.47 25.28 4.37
CA GLN A 196 25.65 24.51 5.31
C GLN A 196 25.79 23.01 5.06
N SER A 197 25.49 22.20 6.08
CA SER A 197 25.36 20.75 5.91
C SER A 197 24.24 20.40 4.93
N ALA A 198 24.28 19.19 4.34
CA ALA A 198 23.29 18.75 3.37
C ALA A 198 21.85 18.88 3.89
N ALA A 199 21.59 18.41 5.11
CA ALA A 199 20.26 18.54 5.73
C ALA A 199 19.85 20.01 5.97
N ASN A 200 20.77 20.85 6.47
CA ASN A 200 20.46 22.26 6.73
C ASN A 200 20.23 23.05 5.44
N ALA A 201 21.05 22.81 4.42
CA ALA A 201 20.90 23.39 3.09
C ALA A 201 19.53 23.04 2.48
N MET A 202 19.10 21.77 2.60
CA MET A 202 17.79 21.33 2.10
C MET A 202 16.64 21.95 2.91
N ASN A 203 16.75 22.01 4.24
CA ASN A 203 15.75 22.68 5.07
C ASN A 203 15.61 24.17 4.72
N SER A 204 16.72 24.87 4.48
CA SER A 204 16.75 26.26 4.04
C SER A 204 16.13 26.44 2.65
N ALA A 205 16.42 25.52 1.72
CA ALA A 205 15.84 25.52 0.38
C ALA A 205 14.31 25.31 0.43
N VAL A 206 13.84 24.32 1.18
CA VAL A 206 12.40 24.05 1.39
C VAL A 206 11.71 25.29 1.97
N THR A 207 12.27 25.88 3.03
CA THR A 207 11.67 27.05 3.70
C THR A 207 11.56 28.24 2.76
N SER A 208 12.55 28.44 1.89
CA SER A 208 12.58 29.54 0.94
C SER A 208 11.65 29.32 -0.25
N CYS A 209 11.51 28.07 -0.73
CA CYS A 209 10.61 27.71 -1.83
C CYS A 209 9.14 27.54 -1.41
N ALA A 210 8.85 27.48 -0.11
CA ALA A 210 7.50 27.36 0.42
C ALA A 210 6.77 28.71 0.54
N LYS A 211 7.47 29.83 0.36
CA LYS A 211 6.90 31.19 0.31
C LYS A 211 6.26 31.46 -1.05
#